data_AF-A0AAT9HBD5-F1
#
_entry.id   AF-A0AAT9HBD5-F1
#
_cell.length_a   1.000
_cell.length_b   1.000
_cell.length_c   1.000
_cell.angle_alpha   90.00
_cell.angle_beta   90.00
_cell.angle_gamma   90.00
#
_symmetry.space_group_name_H-M   'P 1'
#
loop_
_entity.id
_entity.type
_entity.pdbx_description
1 polymer ?
#
loop_
_entity_poly.entity_id
_entity_poly.type
_entity_poly.pdbx_seq_one_letter_code
_entity_poly.pdbx_strand_id
1 'polypeptide(L)' 'MGLDRRVYRDRDSARLEYRWTALAKDTEFPGPRRAVDQMYLSRDGIEYAIYMSGPAEDWATTGAQFETVLKGWREP' A
#
# COMPACT_ATOMS: atom_id res chain seq x y z
N MET A 1 -9.26 6.21 -7.26
CA MET A 1 -7.81 5.93 -7.30
C MET A 1 -7.08 7.26 -7.14
N GLY A 2 -5.98 7.29 -6.40
CA GLY A 2 -5.08 8.45 -6.28
C GLY A 2 -3.64 7.99 -6.39
N LEU A 3 -2.86 8.64 -7.26
CA LEU A 3 -1.43 8.41 -7.43
C LEU A 3 -0.69 9.66 -6.97
N ASP A 4 0.26 9.49 -6.06
CA ASP A 4 1.07 10.55 -5.50
C ASP A 4 2.56 10.25 -5.72
N ARG A 5 3.30 11.27 -6.17
CA ARG A 5 4.77 11.19 -6.30
C ARG A 5 5.39 11.76 -5.04
N ARG A 6 6.26 11.01 -4.40
CA ARG A 6 6.86 11.39 -3.13
C ARG A 6 8.28 10.86 -2.99
N VAL A 7 8.97 11.31 -1.95
CA VAL A 7 10.25 10.74 -1.53
C VAL A 7 10.01 9.67 -0.48
N TYR A 8 10.63 8.51 -0.67
CA TYR A 8 10.67 7.44 0.33
C TYR A 8 12.10 6.88 0.38
N ARG A 9 12.69 6.80 1.58
CA ARG A 9 14.09 6.34 1.79
C ARG A 9 15.09 7.06 0.87
N ASP A 10 14.94 8.39 0.78
CA ASP A 10 15.78 9.31 -0.01
C ASP A 10 15.81 9.00 -1.52
N ARG A 11 14.70 8.45 -2.05
CA ARG A 11 14.55 8.07 -3.45
C ARG A 11 13.20 8.51 -3.98
N ASP A 12 13.15 8.76 -5.29
CA ASP A 12 11.89 8.97 -6.00
C ASP A 12 11.01 7.73 -5.85
N SER A 13 9.75 7.98 -5.57
CA SER A 13 8.80 6.94 -5.24
C SER A 13 7.39 7.33 -5.65
N ALA A 14 6.52 6.34 -5.73
CA ALA A 14 5.11 6.53 -6.03
C ALA A 14 4.26 5.84 -4.97
N ARG A 15 3.23 6.54 -4.49
CA ARG A 15 2.19 5.99 -3.62
C ARG A 15 0.90 5.89 -4.40
N LEU A 16 0.33 4.70 -4.47
CA LEU A 16 -0.95 4.45 -5.12
C LEU A 16 -1.97 4.06 -4.06
N GLU A 17 -3.11 4.75 -4.03
CA GLU A 17 -4.23 4.40 -3.18
C GLU A 17 -5.50 4.16 -4.00
N TYR A 18 -6.19 3.06 -3.74
CA TYR A 18 -7.38 2.68 -4.49
C TYR A 18 -8.37 1.90 -3.64
N ARG A 19 -9.59 1.77 -4.17
CA ARG A 19 -10.73 1.13 -3.51
C ARG A 19 -11.39 0.18 -4.50
N TRP A 20 -11.94 -0.90 -4.00
CA TRP A 20 -12.77 -1.83 -4.77
C TRP A 20 -13.80 -2.48 -3.86
N THR A 21 -14.77 -3.18 -4.44
CA THR A 21 -15.69 -4.04 -3.69
C THR A 21 -15.30 -5.49 -3.96
N ALA A 22 -14.86 -6.19 -2.91
CA ALA A 22 -14.59 -7.61 -2.99
C ALA A 22 -15.92 -8.39 -3.06
N LEU A 23 -16.07 -9.27 -4.03
CA LEU A 23 -17.30 -10.03 -4.23
C LEU A 23 -17.25 -11.34 -3.45
N ALA A 24 -18.41 -11.82 -2.99
CA ALA A 24 -18.52 -13.06 -2.21
C ALA A 24 -18.04 -14.31 -2.96
N LYS A 25 -18.02 -14.28 -4.30
CA LYS A 25 -17.47 -15.36 -5.12
C LYS A 25 -15.93 -15.41 -5.13
N ASP A 26 -15.27 -14.31 -4.76
CA ASP A 26 -13.81 -14.14 -4.89
C ASP A 26 -13.09 -14.21 -3.52
N THR A 27 -13.80 -14.10 -2.40
CA THR A 27 -13.23 -14.13 -1.04
C THR A 27 -14.28 -14.42 0.04
N GLU A 28 -13.84 -15.00 1.16
CA GLU A 28 -14.65 -15.20 2.38
C GLU A 28 -15.00 -13.88 3.10
N PHE A 29 -14.30 -12.78 2.78
CA PHE A 29 -14.49 -11.46 3.39
C PHE A 29 -14.96 -10.42 2.35
N PRO A 30 -16.20 -10.55 1.83
CA PRO A 30 -16.72 -9.62 0.83
C PRO A 30 -16.95 -8.23 1.41
N GLY A 31 -17.07 -7.24 0.52
CA GLY A 31 -17.44 -5.87 0.87
C GLY A 31 -16.44 -4.82 0.39
N PRO A 32 -16.66 -3.54 0.75
CA PRO A 32 -15.78 -2.44 0.37
C PRO A 32 -14.38 -2.58 0.95
N ARG A 33 -13.38 -2.41 0.09
CA ARG A 33 -11.95 -2.52 0.41
C ARG A 33 -11.22 -1.25 0.02
N ARG A 34 -10.10 -1.00 0.70
CA ARG A 34 -9.11 0.00 0.31
C ARG A 34 -7.72 -0.62 0.40
N ALA A 35 -6.83 -0.16 -0.48
CA ALA A 35 -5.44 -0.54 -0.48
C ALA A 35 -4.53 0.67 -0.72
N VAL A 36 -3.27 0.44 -0.37
CA VAL A 36 -2.16 1.34 -0.59
C VAL A 36 -0.93 0.55 -1.03
N ASP A 37 -0.22 1.10 -2.00
CA ASP A 37 1.12 0.68 -2.43
C ASP A 37 2.11 1.81 -2.19
N GLN A 38 3.31 1.47 -1.72
CA GLN A 38 4.49 2.35 -1.75
C GLN A 38 5.56 1.68 -2.62
N MET A 39 5.86 2.32 -3.75
CA MET A 39 6.77 1.79 -4.77
C MET A 39 8.00 2.68 -4.90
N TYR A 40 9.19 2.08 -5.01
CA TYR A 40 10.45 2.80 -5.27
C TYR A 40 11.47 1.87 -5.95
N LEU A 41 12.44 2.44 -6.65
CA LEU A 41 13.62 1.71 -7.16
C LEU A 41 14.77 1.81 -6.15
N SER A 42 15.40 0.68 -5.81
CA SER A 42 16.61 0.63 -4.99
C SER A 42 17.80 1.26 -5.70
N ARG A 43 18.94 1.39 -4.99
CA ARG A 43 20.17 1.94 -5.59
C ARG A 43 20.76 1.02 -6.66
N ASP A 44 20.48 -0.28 -6.57
CA ASP A 44 20.91 -1.28 -7.52
C ASP A 44 19.86 -1.50 -8.64
N GLY A 45 18.85 -0.62 -8.72
CA GLY A 45 17.81 -0.66 -9.75
C GLY A 45 16.72 -1.71 -9.55
N ILE A 46 16.60 -2.29 -8.34
CA ILE A 46 15.54 -3.26 -8.02
C ILE A 46 14.26 -2.51 -7.66
N GLU A 47 13.15 -2.86 -8.28
CA GLU A 47 11.84 -2.32 -7.90
C GLU A 47 11.28 -3.03 -6.67
N TYR A 48 10.86 -2.24 -5.68
CA TYR A 48 10.11 -2.72 -4.52
C TYR A 48 8.73 -2.08 -4.49
N ALA A 49 7.71 -2.90 -4.22
CA ALA A 49 6.34 -2.46 -3.97
C ALA A 49 5.87 -3.04 -2.64
N ILE A 50 5.51 -2.17 -1.69
CA ILE A 50 5.00 -2.55 -0.39
C ILE A 50 3.50 -2.31 -0.40
N TYR A 51 2.74 -3.40 -0.35
CA TYR A 51 1.28 -3.41 -0.46
C TYR A 51 0.62 -3.70 0.89
N MET A 52 -0.48 -3.00 1.19
CA MET A 52 -1.40 -3.40 2.26
C MET A 52 -2.85 -3.08 1.88
N SER A 53 -3.78 -3.91 2.33
CA SER A 53 -5.22 -3.67 2.18
C SER A 53 -6.02 -4.07 3.41
N GLY A 54 -7.19 -3.45 3.54
CA GLY A 54 -8.13 -3.69 4.63
C GLY A 54 -9.58 -3.36 4.25
N PRO A 55 -10.55 -3.69 5.12
CA PRO A 55 -11.91 -3.19 5.00
C PRO A 55 -11.90 -1.66 4.90
N ALA A 56 -12.79 -1.09 4.08
CA ALA A 56 -12.83 0.36 3.89
C ALA A 56 -13.20 1.12 5.18
N GLU A 57 -14.02 0.50 6.04
CA GLU A 57 -14.44 1.05 7.34
C GLU A 57 -13.29 1.14 8.35
N ASP A 58 -12.33 0.21 8.30
CA ASP A 58 -11.19 0.13 9.21
C ASP A 58 -9.95 0.88 8.69
N TRP A 59 -10.10 1.69 7.63
CA TRP A 59 -8.95 2.24 6.92
C TRP A 59 -8.05 3.12 7.78
N ALA A 60 -8.59 3.81 8.79
CA ALA A 60 -7.77 4.58 9.72
C ALA A 60 -6.72 3.69 10.43
N THR A 61 -7.15 2.48 10.83
CA THR A 61 -6.29 1.48 11.47
C THR A 61 -5.30 0.88 10.47
N THR A 62 -5.78 0.41 9.32
CA THR A 62 -4.92 -0.18 8.28
C THR A 62 -3.87 0.82 7.78
N GLY A 63 -4.25 2.09 7.59
CA GLY A 63 -3.33 3.15 7.18
C GLY A 63 -2.22 3.39 8.21
N ALA A 64 -2.56 3.44 9.51
CA ALA A 64 -1.56 3.60 10.57
C ALA A 64 -0.59 2.40 10.66
N GLN A 65 -1.12 1.19 10.46
CA GLN A 65 -0.29 -0.03 10.38
C GLN A 65 0.63 0.00 9.15
N PHE A 66 0.15 0.47 8.00
CA PHE A 66 0.97 0.61 6.81
C PHE A 66 2.15 1.55 7.03
N GLU A 67 1.92 2.72 7.64
CA GLU A 67 3.01 3.65 7.99
C GLU A 67 4.01 3.02 8.96
N THR A 68 3.56 2.12 9.84
CA THR A 68 4.45 1.36 10.74
C THR A 68 5.31 0.36 9.95
N VAL A 69 4.72 -0.34 8.98
CA VAL A 69 5.46 -1.23 8.06
C VAL A 69 6.52 -0.43 7.28
N LEU A 70 6.19 0.73 6.72
CA LEU A 70 7.15 1.56 5.99
C LEU A 70 8.34 2.01 6.85
N LYS A 71 8.10 2.37 8.12
CA LYS A 71 9.17 2.73 9.06
C LYS A 71 10.10 1.56 9.36
N GLY A 72 9.55 0.34 9.47
CA GLY A 72 10.32 -0.88 9.75
C GLY A 72 10.97 -1.51 8.52
N TRP A 73 10.47 -1.24 7.32
CA TRP A 73 10.93 -1.88 6.08
C TRP A 73 12.40 -1.57 5.77
N ARG A 74 13.15 -2.61 5.39
CA ARG A 74 14.48 -2.53 4.82
C ARG A 74 14.56 -3.52 3.68
N GLU A 75 15.13 -3.10 2.55
CA GLU A 75 15.52 -4.03 1.50
C GLU A 75 16.53 -5.07 2.06
N PRO A 76 16.46 -6.35 1.63
CA PRO A 76 17.36 -7.41 2.09
C PRO A 76 18.85 -7.12 1.88
#